data_AF-A0A2V5IA57-F1
#
_entry.id   AF-A0A2V5IA57-F1
#
_cell.length_a   1.000
_cell.length_b   1.000
_cell.length_c   1.000
_cell.angle_alpha   90.00
_cell.angle_beta   90.00
_cell.angle_gamma   90.00
#
_symmetry.space_group_name_H-M   'P 1'
#
loop_
_entity.id
_entity.type
_entity.pdbx_description
1 polymer ?
#
loop_
_entity_poly.entity_id
_entity_poly.type
_entity_poly.pdbx_seq_one_letter_code
_entity_poly.pdbx_strand_id
1 'polypeptide(L)'
;LLDLPLELILEIISYLPPASQACFALTCKPLYNCFSYVLKDEALCFPRLLNNLNPLISLNQKHVARNQFLLLLQNRRWKYCAACLKLHPRKEFPRGLRSLTPSITRKCAPFAGILDLCACTSLTPRGMERLVRSLQGAICERDQRYPILGAEPDGRYQFSRDDQGNRTLTHTCSTPRQSKIACRLEMTISADGADSLVVRTYYHYRFRKTPTVAIWCKKIPTCPHRDL
;
A
#
# COMPACT_ATOMS: atom_id res chain seq x y z
N LEU A 1 19.97 -19.69 20.05
CA LEU A 1 19.30 -18.36 19.99
C LEU A 1 17.93 -18.42 20.64
N LEU A 2 17.11 -19.43 20.33
CA LEU A 2 15.85 -19.67 21.05
C LEU A 2 16.02 -20.14 22.50
N ASP A 3 17.21 -20.66 22.84
CA ASP A 3 17.56 -21.06 24.21
C ASP A 3 18.12 -19.91 25.07
N LEU A 4 18.21 -18.71 24.51
CA LEU A 4 18.62 -17.53 25.27
C LEU A 4 17.45 -16.99 26.09
N PRO A 5 17.71 -16.46 27.29
CA PRO A 5 16.76 -15.61 28.00
C PRO A 5 16.18 -14.52 27.10
N LEU A 6 14.89 -14.20 27.28
CA LEU A 6 14.18 -13.22 26.46
C LEU A 6 14.84 -11.83 26.55
N GLU A 7 15.40 -11.49 27.70
CA GLU A 7 16.10 -10.24 27.97
C GLU A 7 17.32 -10.06 27.07
N LEU A 8 18.12 -11.13 26.89
CA LEU A 8 19.27 -11.10 25.98
C LEU A 8 18.82 -11.00 24.51
N ILE A 9 17.69 -11.62 24.16
CA ILE A 9 17.13 -11.50 22.81
C ILE A 9 16.66 -10.07 22.55
N LEU A 10 15.98 -9.44 23.51
CA LEU A 10 15.55 -8.04 23.43
C LEU A 10 16.75 -7.10 23.28
N GLU A 11 17.81 -7.32 24.05
CA GLU A 11 19.04 -6.57 23.95
C GLU A 11 19.67 -6.71 22.55
N ILE A 12 19.81 -7.93 22.03
CA ILE A 12 20.33 -8.17 20.68
C ILE A 12 19.50 -7.42 19.62
N ILE A 13 18.17 -7.51 19.69
CA ILE A 13 17.28 -6.86 18.71
C ILE A 13 17.44 -5.35 18.74
N SER A 14 17.65 -4.75 19.93
CA SER A 14 17.80 -3.30 20.07
C SER A 14 18.99 -2.73 19.29
N TYR A 15 20.04 -3.54 19.05
CA TYR A 15 21.21 -3.15 18.26
C TYR A 15 21.05 -3.38 16.74
N LEU A 16 20.00 -4.07 16.30
CA LEU A 16 19.77 -4.34 14.89
C LEU A 16 19.08 -3.14 14.21
N PRO A 17 19.42 -2.84 12.93
CA PRO A 17 18.65 -1.86 12.17
C PRO A 17 17.22 -2.36 11.90
N PRO A 18 16.23 -1.48 11.64
CA PRO A 18 14.82 -1.87 11.54
C PRO A 18 14.53 -3.00 10.55
N ALA A 19 15.21 -2.99 9.40
CA ALA A 19 15.09 -4.05 8.40
C ALA A 19 15.52 -5.43 8.93
N SER A 20 16.59 -5.47 9.73
CA SER A 20 17.10 -6.72 10.31
C SER A 20 16.25 -7.18 11.48
N GLN A 21 15.71 -6.25 12.29
CA GLN A 21 14.72 -6.58 13.32
C GLN A 21 13.47 -7.24 12.70
N ALA A 22 12.98 -6.70 11.59
CA ALA A 22 11.84 -7.28 10.87
C ALA A 22 12.15 -8.65 10.27
N CYS A 23 13.34 -8.86 9.68
CA CYS A 23 13.78 -10.18 9.23
C CYS A 23 13.89 -11.17 10.41
N PHE A 24 14.41 -10.73 11.55
CA PHE A 24 14.52 -11.53 12.76
C PHE A 24 13.13 -12.01 13.23
N ALA A 25 12.15 -11.09 13.33
CA ALA A 25 10.77 -11.42 13.67
C ALA A 25 10.15 -12.46 12.71
N LEU A 26 10.50 -12.44 11.43
CA LEU A 26 9.97 -13.36 10.42
C LEU A 26 10.70 -14.72 10.36
N THR A 27 11.72 -14.96 11.18
CA THR A 27 12.56 -16.16 11.07
C THR A 27 11.83 -17.43 11.49
N CYS A 28 11.02 -17.38 12.56
CA CYS A 28 10.21 -18.51 13.03
C CYS A 28 8.97 -18.04 13.81
N LYS A 29 8.03 -18.97 14.07
CA LYS A 29 6.74 -18.65 14.73
C LYS A 29 6.90 -18.03 16.12
N PRO A 30 7.75 -18.54 17.04
CA PRO A 30 7.93 -17.92 18.36
C PRO A 30 8.40 -16.47 18.27
N LEU A 31 9.43 -16.20 17.46
CA LEU A 31 9.95 -14.85 17.25
C LEU A 31 8.91 -13.93 16.60
N TYR A 32 8.12 -14.45 15.66
CA TYR A 32 7.03 -13.69 15.07
C TYR A 32 6.01 -13.27 16.11
N ASN A 33 5.61 -14.20 16.99
CA ASN A 33 4.63 -13.90 18.04
C ASN A 33 5.15 -12.82 19.00
N CYS A 34 6.43 -12.88 19.38
CA CYS A 34 7.04 -11.89 20.28
C CYS A 34 7.30 -10.53 19.61
N PHE A 35 7.74 -10.52 18.36
CA PHE A 35 8.33 -9.34 17.70
C PHE A 35 7.54 -8.83 16.48
N SER A 36 6.34 -9.35 16.22
CA SER A 36 5.50 -8.89 15.10
C SER A 36 5.15 -7.39 15.16
N TYR A 37 5.23 -6.75 16.34
CA TYR A 37 5.06 -5.32 16.48
C TYR A 37 6.08 -4.51 15.65
N VAL A 38 7.29 -5.03 15.45
CA VAL A 38 8.34 -4.39 14.63
C VAL A 38 7.85 -4.21 13.18
N LEU A 39 7.03 -5.13 12.67
CA LEU A 39 6.49 -5.06 11.31
C LEU A 39 5.49 -3.90 11.11
N LYS A 40 5.03 -3.28 12.20
CA LYS A 40 4.14 -2.12 12.19
C LYS A 40 4.89 -0.78 12.25
N ASP A 41 6.22 -0.79 12.31
CA ASP A 41 7.05 0.41 12.33
C ASP A 41 6.82 1.26 11.05
N GLU A 42 6.69 2.57 11.23
CA GLU A 42 6.43 3.51 10.13
C GLU A 42 7.54 3.51 9.06
N ALA A 43 8.79 3.28 9.44
CA ALA A 43 9.92 3.18 8.51
C ALA A 43 9.83 1.94 7.61
N LEU A 44 8.99 0.96 7.99
CA LEU A 44 8.70 -0.24 7.22
C LEU A 44 7.36 -0.15 6.48
N CYS A 45 6.57 0.91 6.61
CA CYS A 45 5.27 1.05 5.96
C CYS A 45 5.35 1.23 4.43
N PHE A 46 4.33 0.72 3.71
CA PHE A 46 4.26 0.94 2.26
C PHE A 46 3.99 2.43 1.95
N PRO A 47 4.77 3.06 1.06
CA PRO A 47 4.57 4.46 0.69
C PRO A 47 3.19 4.71 0.11
N ARG A 48 2.50 5.71 0.68
CA ARG A 48 1.23 6.26 0.20
C ARG A 48 1.50 7.69 -0.25
N LEU A 49 1.67 7.92 -1.55
CA LEU A 49 2.12 9.20 -2.12
C LEU A 49 1.28 10.41 -1.70
N LEU A 50 -0.05 10.26 -1.61
CA LEU A 50 -0.97 11.30 -1.17
C LEU A 50 -0.96 11.51 0.35
N ASN A 51 -0.48 10.55 1.13
CA ASN A 51 -0.41 10.64 2.60
C ASN A 51 1.01 10.43 3.13
N ASN A 52 2.02 10.78 2.33
CA ASN A 52 3.39 10.48 2.70
C ASN A 52 3.92 11.51 3.70
N LEU A 53 3.95 11.13 4.98
CA LEU A 53 4.55 11.95 6.05
C LEU A 53 6.08 11.89 6.06
N ASN A 54 6.66 10.86 5.43
CA ASN A 54 8.10 10.66 5.31
C ASN A 54 8.49 10.45 3.83
N PRO A 55 8.79 11.52 3.07
CA PRO A 55 9.16 11.41 1.65
C PRO A 55 10.25 10.37 1.34
N LEU A 56 11.15 10.10 2.31
CA LEU A 56 12.24 9.14 2.16
C LEU A 56 11.75 7.71 1.91
N ILE A 57 10.59 7.30 2.46
CA ILE A 57 10.07 5.94 2.24
C ILE A 57 9.62 5.69 0.80
N SER A 58 9.43 6.76 0.00
CA SER A 58 9.14 6.66 -1.44
C SER A 58 10.39 6.66 -2.31
N LEU A 59 11.59 6.80 -1.74
CA LEU A 59 12.82 6.75 -2.51
C LEU A 59 13.23 5.31 -2.75
N ASN A 60 13.61 5.00 -3.99
CA ASN A 60 14.20 3.72 -4.36
C ASN A 60 15.70 3.69 -4.00
N GLN A 61 16.01 3.70 -2.71
CA GLN A 61 17.38 3.72 -2.18
C GLN A 61 17.61 2.56 -1.21
N LYS A 62 18.81 1.95 -1.27
CA LYS A 62 19.15 0.76 -0.46
C LYS A 62 19.17 1.02 1.05
N HIS A 63 19.45 2.25 1.47
CA HIS A 63 19.55 2.63 2.88
C HIS A 63 18.18 2.94 3.51
N VAL A 64 17.11 3.06 2.71
CA VAL A 64 15.75 3.18 3.23
C VAL A 64 15.37 1.83 3.85
N ALA A 65 15.02 1.84 5.14
CA ALA A 65 14.79 0.63 5.94
C ALA A 65 13.83 -0.37 5.26
N ARG A 66 12.68 0.10 4.77
CA ARG A 66 11.75 -0.74 4.01
C ARG A 66 12.38 -1.39 2.77
N ASN A 67 13.16 -0.65 1.99
CA ASN A 67 13.78 -1.21 0.78
C ASN A 67 14.84 -2.24 1.14
N GLN A 68 15.66 -1.96 2.16
CA GLN A 68 16.62 -2.93 2.68
C GLN A 68 15.89 -4.22 3.11
N PHE A 69 14.80 -4.10 3.86
CA PHE A 69 13.98 -5.21 4.29
C PHE A 69 13.44 -6.03 3.09
N LEU A 70 12.85 -5.37 2.09
CA LEU A 70 12.33 -6.05 0.89
C LEU A 70 13.46 -6.71 0.06
N LEU A 71 14.65 -6.10 0.01
CA LEU A 71 15.81 -6.67 -0.66
C LEU A 71 16.31 -7.93 0.05
N LEU A 72 16.32 -7.95 1.39
CA LEU A 72 16.67 -9.13 2.20
C LEU A 72 15.65 -10.27 2.01
N LEU A 73 14.37 -9.93 1.85
CA LEU A 73 13.30 -10.91 1.60
C LEU A 73 13.23 -11.43 0.15
N GLN A 74 13.96 -10.84 -0.80
CA GLN A 74 13.95 -11.33 -2.17
C GLN A 74 14.50 -12.75 -2.23
N ASN A 75 13.94 -13.60 -3.10
CA ASN A 75 14.41 -14.97 -3.27
C ASN A 75 14.16 -15.47 -4.71
N ARG A 76 14.11 -16.79 -4.91
CA ARG A 76 13.82 -17.38 -6.23
C ARG A 76 12.37 -17.17 -6.69
N ARG A 77 11.44 -17.03 -5.75
CA ARG A 77 9.99 -16.86 -6.00
C ARG A 77 9.58 -15.39 -6.03
N TRP A 78 10.20 -14.53 -5.24
CA TRP A 78 9.85 -13.12 -5.09
C TRP A 78 11.02 -12.21 -5.48
N LYS A 79 10.72 -11.16 -6.25
CA LYS A 79 11.69 -10.17 -6.72
C LYS A 79 11.22 -8.76 -6.40
N TYR A 80 12.16 -7.94 -5.96
CA TYR A 80 11.92 -6.53 -5.71
C TYR A 80 11.71 -5.77 -7.03
N CYS A 81 10.71 -4.89 -7.05
CA CYS A 81 10.47 -3.91 -8.10
C CYS A 81 10.84 -2.52 -7.58
N ALA A 82 11.80 -1.89 -8.24
CA ALA A 82 12.33 -0.56 -7.97
C ALA A 82 11.28 0.56 -8.10
N ALA A 83 10.30 0.40 -8.99
CA ALA A 83 9.29 1.43 -9.22
C ALA A 83 8.06 1.24 -8.33
N CYS A 84 7.69 0.00 -8.01
CA CYS A 84 6.56 -0.29 -7.12
C CYS A 84 6.94 -0.29 -5.64
N LEU A 85 8.25 -0.32 -5.31
CA LEU A 85 8.78 -0.48 -3.94
C LEU A 85 8.13 -1.66 -3.19
N LYS A 86 7.98 -2.78 -3.92
CA LYS A 86 7.28 -3.99 -3.47
C LYS A 86 7.91 -5.25 -4.03
N LEU A 87 7.77 -6.36 -3.31
CA LEU A 87 8.05 -7.70 -3.83
C LEU A 87 6.89 -8.16 -4.71
N HIS A 88 7.22 -8.59 -5.93
CA HIS A 88 6.30 -9.26 -6.83
C HIS A 88 6.79 -10.69 -7.11
N PRO A 89 5.91 -11.64 -7.40
CA PRO A 89 6.30 -12.94 -7.91
C PRO A 89 7.23 -12.83 -9.12
N ARG A 90 8.30 -13.63 -9.17
CA ARG A 90 9.28 -13.63 -10.26
C ARG A 90 8.62 -13.81 -11.63
N LYS A 91 7.53 -14.60 -11.70
CA LYS A 91 6.81 -14.89 -12.93
C LYS A 91 6.11 -13.64 -13.51
N GLU A 92 5.81 -12.64 -12.69
CA GLU A 92 5.19 -11.36 -13.11
C GLU A 92 6.17 -10.38 -13.74
N PHE A 93 7.48 -10.64 -13.68
CA PHE A 93 8.46 -9.82 -14.40
C PHE A 93 8.62 -10.33 -15.84
N PRO A 94 8.80 -9.43 -16.82
CA PRO A 94 9.22 -9.79 -18.17
C PRO A 94 10.46 -10.68 -18.13
N ARG A 95 10.54 -11.69 -19.00
CA ARG A 95 11.59 -12.73 -18.93
C ARG A 95 13.00 -12.14 -18.84
N GLY A 96 13.32 -11.15 -19.67
CA GLY A 96 14.62 -10.47 -19.68
C GLY A 96 14.94 -9.66 -18.41
N LEU A 97 13.93 -9.23 -17.66
CA LEU A 97 14.13 -8.39 -16.47
C LEU A 97 14.24 -9.21 -15.17
N ARG A 98 13.90 -10.51 -15.18
CA ARG A 98 13.85 -11.37 -13.99
C ARG A 98 15.18 -11.53 -13.26
N SER A 99 16.27 -11.50 -14.01
CA SER A 99 17.64 -11.70 -13.50
C SER A 99 18.44 -10.41 -13.47
N LEU A 100 17.85 -9.27 -13.84
CA LEU A 100 18.53 -7.98 -13.91
C LEU A 100 19.13 -7.61 -12.55
N THR A 101 20.41 -7.28 -12.54
CA THR A 101 21.15 -6.75 -11.39
C THR A 101 21.65 -5.35 -11.72
N PRO A 102 21.74 -4.43 -10.74
CA PRO A 102 21.30 -4.59 -9.35
C PRO A 102 19.77 -4.64 -9.22
N SER A 103 19.23 -5.30 -8.18
CA SER A 103 17.77 -5.39 -7.98
C SER A 103 17.06 -4.03 -7.91
N ILE A 104 17.79 -2.96 -7.58
CA ILE A 104 17.29 -1.59 -7.45
C ILE A 104 16.97 -0.90 -8.79
N THR A 105 17.31 -1.50 -9.94
CA THR A 105 16.93 -0.97 -11.26
C THR A 105 15.78 -1.77 -11.91
N ARG A 106 15.39 -2.90 -11.30
CA ARG A 106 14.42 -3.84 -11.88
C ARG A 106 12.99 -3.32 -11.77
N LYS A 107 12.26 -3.27 -12.88
CA LYS A 107 10.82 -2.92 -12.92
C LYS A 107 9.98 -4.14 -13.30
N CYS A 108 8.78 -4.27 -12.72
CA CYS A 108 7.85 -5.36 -13.03
C CYS A 108 7.03 -5.14 -14.31
N ALA A 109 6.97 -3.89 -14.79
CA ALA A 109 6.32 -3.47 -16.03
C ALA A 109 6.94 -2.14 -16.51
N PRO A 110 6.76 -1.74 -17.78
CA PRO A 110 7.23 -0.44 -18.29
C PRO A 110 6.68 0.75 -17.49
N PHE A 111 5.38 0.72 -17.19
CA PHE A 111 4.67 1.75 -16.42
C PHE A 111 4.57 1.39 -14.92
N ALA A 112 5.56 0.65 -14.41
CA ALA A 112 5.58 0.29 -13.01
C ALA A 112 5.67 1.53 -12.11
N GLY A 113 4.95 1.50 -11.00
CA GLY A 113 4.84 2.64 -10.09
C GLY A 113 3.85 2.36 -8.96
N ILE A 114 3.67 3.37 -8.13
CA ILE A 114 2.66 3.41 -7.07
C ILE A 114 1.59 4.39 -7.53
N LEU A 115 0.33 3.96 -7.46
CA LEU A 115 -0.84 4.76 -7.80
C LEU A 115 -1.72 4.86 -6.56
N ASP A 116 -1.86 6.06 -6.01
CA ASP A 116 -2.81 6.28 -4.93
C ASP A 116 -4.19 6.58 -5.52
N LEU A 117 -5.17 5.74 -5.18
CA LEU A 117 -6.57 6.03 -5.47
C LEU A 117 -7.12 7.03 -4.44
N CYS A 118 -6.78 6.78 -3.17
CA CYS A 118 -7.14 7.60 -2.02
C CYS A 118 -5.94 7.67 -1.07
N ALA A 119 -5.87 8.66 -0.19
CA ALA A 119 -4.81 8.72 0.82
C ALA A 119 -4.78 7.49 1.77
N CYS A 120 -5.86 6.70 1.82
CA CYS A 120 -5.87 5.42 2.54
C CYS A 120 -5.60 4.19 1.65
N THR A 121 -5.38 4.36 0.35
CA THR A 121 -5.30 3.24 -0.59
C THR A 121 -4.37 3.52 -1.75
N SER A 122 -3.35 2.67 -1.83
CA SER A 122 -2.35 2.68 -2.89
C SER A 122 -2.38 1.35 -3.62
N LEU A 123 -2.31 1.43 -4.94
CA LEU A 123 -2.19 0.30 -5.86
C LEU A 123 -0.81 0.30 -6.52
N THR A 124 -0.49 -0.86 -7.08
CA THR A 124 0.59 -1.05 -8.05
C THR A 124 -0.07 -1.48 -9.36
N PRO A 125 0.62 -1.47 -10.52
CA PRO A 125 0.05 -1.98 -11.77
C PRO A 125 -0.59 -3.36 -11.64
N ARG A 126 0.03 -4.27 -10.87
CA ARG A 126 -0.52 -5.60 -10.60
C ARG A 126 -1.76 -5.56 -9.71
N GLY A 127 -1.83 -4.61 -8.78
CA GLY A 127 -3.06 -4.34 -8.02
C GLY A 127 -4.18 -3.86 -8.94
N MET A 128 -3.87 -2.94 -9.86
CA MET A 128 -4.79 -2.42 -10.86
C MET A 128 -5.34 -3.52 -11.77
N GLU A 129 -4.47 -4.31 -12.41
CA GLU A 129 -4.88 -5.42 -13.29
C GLU A 129 -5.77 -6.46 -12.58
N ARG A 130 -5.52 -6.72 -11.29
CA ARG A 130 -6.36 -7.62 -10.48
C ARG A 130 -7.71 -6.99 -10.17
N LEU A 131 -7.74 -5.69 -9.88
CA LEU A 131 -8.97 -4.96 -9.63
C LEU A 131 -9.85 -4.88 -10.89
N VAL A 132 -9.27 -4.59 -12.05
CA VAL A 132 -9.96 -4.63 -13.36
C VAL A 132 -10.64 -5.98 -13.57
N ARG A 133 -9.88 -7.08 -13.46
CA ARG A 133 -10.41 -8.44 -13.63
C ARG A 133 -11.49 -8.77 -12.58
N SER A 134 -11.35 -8.28 -11.35
CA SER A 134 -12.38 -8.44 -10.32
C SER A 134 -13.69 -7.74 -10.69
N LEU A 135 -13.61 -6.52 -11.21
CA LEU A 135 -14.77 -5.73 -11.65
C LEU A 135 -15.42 -6.35 -12.91
N GLN A 136 -14.63 -6.90 -13.82
CA GLN A 136 -15.13 -7.63 -14.99
C GLN A 136 -15.65 -9.04 -14.66
N GLY A 137 -15.45 -9.54 -13.42
CA GLY A 137 -15.83 -10.91 -13.04
C GLY A 137 -14.88 -12.00 -13.57
N ALA A 138 -13.71 -11.63 -14.10
CA ALA A 138 -12.70 -12.50 -14.69
C ALA A 138 -11.56 -12.89 -13.72
N ILE A 139 -11.88 -13.06 -12.43
CA ILE A 139 -10.89 -13.44 -11.39
C ILE A 139 -10.40 -14.87 -11.69
N CYS A 140 -9.08 -15.08 -11.72
CA CYS A 140 -8.51 -16.42 -11.83
C CYS A 140 -7.98 -16.93 -10.48
N GLU A 141 -7.70 -18.23 -10.38
CA GLU A 141 -7.15 -18.86 -9.15
C GLU A 141 -5.89 -18.17 -8.61
N ARG A 142 -5.07 -17.57 -9.50
CA ARG A 142 -3.86 -16.86 -9.08
C ARG A 142 -4.19 -15.58 -8.29
N ASP A 143 -5.32 -14.95 -8.58
CA ASP A 143 -5.73 -13.70 -7.94
C ASP A 143 -6.28 -13.94 -6.55
N GLN A 144 -6.92 -15.09 -6.30
CA GLN A 144 -7.45 -15.49 -4.98
C GLN A 144 -6.38 -15.58 -3.89
N ARG A 145 -5.11 -15.74 -4.27
CA ARG A 145 -3.97 -15.79 -3.33
C ARG A 145 -3.55 -14.41 -2.81
N TYR A 146 -4.19 -13.35 -3.30
CA TYR A 146 -3.87 -11.98 -2.93
C TYR A 146 -5.11 -11.24 -2.49
N PRO A 147 -5.00 -10.33 -1.50
CA PRO A 147 -6.09 -9.45 -1.15
C PRO A 147 -6.48 -8.61 -2.37
N ILE A 148 -7.75 -8.68 -2.73
CA ILE A 148 -8.38 -7.84 -3.75
C ILE A 148 -8.97 -6.63 -3.00
N LEU A 149 -8.77 -5.43 -3.55
CA LEU A 149 -9.40 -4.23 -3.00
C LEU A 149 -10.92 -4.43 -2.92
N GLY A 150 -11.53 -4.26 -1.75
CA GLY A 150 -12.96 -4.58 -1.52
C GLY A 150 -13.24 -5.92 -0.84
N ALA A 151 -12.23 -6.77 -0.66
CA ALA A 151 -12.33 -8.01 0.14
C ALA A 151 -11.78 -7.85 1.57
N GLU A 152 -11.40 -6.62 1.95
CA GLU A 152 -10.84 -6.34 3.27
C GLU A 152 -11.93 -6.43 4.36
N PRO A 153 -11.65 -6.98 5.55
CA PRO A 153 -12.63 -7.14 6.62
C PRO A 153 -13.19 -5.82 7.16
N ASP A 154 -12.45 -4.73 6.96
CA ASP A 154 -12.80 -3.39 7.46
C ASP A 154 -13.92 -2.70 6.68
N GLY A 155 -14.38 -3.29 5.57
CA GLY A 155 -15.49 -2.77 4.77
C GLY A 155 -15.25 -1.40 4.15
N ARG A 156 -13.99 -0.93 4.09
CA ARG A 156 -13.64 0.39 3.51
C ARG A 156 -13.98 0.51 2.02
N TYR A 157 -14.05 -0.62 1.35
CA TYR A 157 -14.44 -0.75 -0.05
C TYR A 157 -15.57 -1.75 -0.15
N GLN A 158 -16.59 -1.43 -0.94
CA GLN A 158 -17.77 -2.27 -1.08
C GLN A 158 -18.07 -2.51 -2.56
N PHE A 159 -18.27 -3.77 -2.92
CA PHE A 159 -18.75 -4.10 -4.26
C PHE A 159 -20.22 -3.72 -4.38
N SER A 160 -20.56 -3.05 -5.47
CA SER A 160 -21.91 -2.70 -5.86
C SER A 160 -22.10 -2.94 -7.36
N ARG A 161 -23.27 -2.60 -7.88
CA ARG A 161 -23.52 -2.56 -9.32
C ARG A 161 -23.98 -1.17 -9.71
N ASP A 162 -23.62 -0.73 -10.92
CA ASP A 162 -24.19 0.48 -11.52
C ASP A 162 -25.58 0.19 -12.13
N ASP A 163 -26.20 1.24 -12.68
CA ASP A 163 -27.53 1.16 -13.31
C ASP A 163 -27.57 0.23 -14.52
N GLN A 164 -26.42 -0.06 -15.12
CA GLN A 164 -26.25 -0.99 -16.24
C GLN A 164 -25.94 -2.41 -15.76
N GLY A 165 -25.88 -2.64 -14.45
CA GLY A 165 -25.58 -3.93 -13.83
C GLY A 165 -24.09 -4.28 -13.81
N ASN A 166 -23.19 -3.40 -14.26
CA ASN A 166 -21.76 -3.64 -14.20
C ASN A 166 -21.26 -3.59 -12.76
N ARG A 167 -20.28 -4.41 -12.40
CA ARG A 167 -19.73 -4.37 -11.04
C ARG A 167 -18.90 -3.10 -10.87
N THR A 168 -19.14 -2.44 -9.75
CA THR A 168 -18.39 -1.27 -9.32
C THR A 168 -17.86 -1.50 -7.92
N LEU A 169 -16.84 -0.76 -7.53
CA LEU A 169 -16.34 -0.73 -6.16
C LEU A 169 -16.46 0.69 -5.63
N THR A 170 -17.16 0.85 -4.51
CA THR A 170 -17.36 2.15 -3.88
C THR A 170 -16.48 2.30 -2.65
N HIS A 171 -16.08 3.54 -2.39
CA HIS A 171 -15.29 3.91 -1.24
C HIS A 171 -15.71 5.28 -0.73
N THR A 172 -15.85 5.42 0.59
CA THR A 172 -16.10 6.71 1.23
C THR A 172 -15.06 6.93 2.31
N CYS A 173 -14.50 8.14 2.37
CA CYS A 173 -13.64 8.56 3.48
C CYS A 173 -13.91 10.02 3.84
N SER A 174 -13.80 10.40 5.11
CA SER A 174 -14.10 11.76 5.56
C SER A 174 -13.19 12.27 6.67
N THR A 175 -12.56 13.44 6.51
CA THR A 175 -11.60 13.98 7.49
C THR A 175 -12.17 14.05 8.92
N PRO A 176 -11.33 13.93 9.96
CA PRO A 176 -11.79 14.02 11.33
C PRO A 176 -12.48 15.37 11.61
N ARG A 177 -13.55 15.34 12.41
CA ARG A 177 -14.43 16.50 12.74
C ARG A 177 -13.73 17.68 13.43
N GLN A 178 -12.46 17.55 13.79
CA GLN A 178 -11.68 18.58 14.50
C GLN A 178 -11.10 19.66 13.58
N SER A 179 -11.20 19.49 12.26
CA SER A 179 -10.72 20.49 11.29
C SER A 179 -11.78 21.57 11.02
N LYS A 180 -11.35 22.82 10.78
CA LYS A 180 -12.23 23.94 10.35
C LYS A 180 -12.93 23.66 9.00
N ILE A 181 -12.44 22.66 8.26
CA ILE A 181 -12.91 22.19 6.96
C ILE A 181 -13.13 20.68 7.07
N ALA A 182 -14.38 20.22 7.06
CA ALA A 182 -14.66 18.80 6.89
C ALA A 182 -14.69 18.47 5.40
N CYS A 183 -13.95 17.44 4.98
CA CYS A 183 -13.97 16.93 3.61
C CYS A 183 -14.44 15.48 3.64
N ARG A 184 -15.48 15.16 2.88
CA ARG A 184 -15.92 13.80 2.60
C ARG A 184 -15.64 13.51 1.13
N LEU A 185 -14.91 12.44 0.87
CA LEU A 185 -14.64 11.90 -0.45
C LEU A 185 -15.52 10.69 -0.66
N GLU A 186 -16.18 10.64 -1.81
CA GLU A 186 -16.91 9.48 -2.31
C GLU A 186 -16.29 9.06 -3.63
N MET A 187 -16.01 7.79 -3.79
CA MET A 187 -15.34 7.24 -4.95
C MET A 187 -16.09 6.04 -5.47
N THR A 188 -16.19 5.98 -6.79
CA THR A 188 -16.68 4.81 -7.53
C THR A 188 -15.62 4.39 -8.52
N ILE A 189 -15.25 3.12 -8.47
CA ILE A 189 -14.26 2.50 -9.34
C ILE A 189 -14.99 1.48 -10.22
N SER A 190 -14.78 1.57 -11.52
CA SER A 190 -15.32 0.66 -12.52
C SER A 190 -14.22 0.25 -13.50
N ALA A 191 -14.34 -0.91 -14.11
CA ALA A 191 -13.54 -1.23 -15.29
C ALA A 191 -14.25 -0.65 -16.52
N ASP A 192 -13.49 -0.11 -17.47
CA ASP A 192 -14.01 0.06 -18.82
C ASP A 192 -13.84 -1.24 -19.63
N GLY A 193 -14.48 -1.30 -20.79
CA GLY A 193 -14.38 -2.44 -21.70
C GLY A 193 -12.98 -2.61 -22.34
N ALA A 194 -12.02 -1.74 -22.04
CA ALA A 194 -10.66 -1.72 -22.61
C ALA A 194 -9.58 -2.04 -21.56
N ASP A 195 -9.92 -2.86 -20.56
CA ASP A 195 -9.05 -3.26 -19.45
C ASP A 195 -8.45 -2.11 -18.62
N SER A 196 -9.08 -0.95 -18.65
CA SER A 196 -8.66 0.21 -17.88
C SER A 196 -9.57 0.45 -16.68
N LEU A 197 -9.04 1.10 -15.63
CA LEU A 197 -9.84 1.54 -14.50
C LEU A 197 -10.34 2.95 -14.74
N VAL A 198 -11.65 3.13 -14.57
CA VAL A 198 -12.29 4.43 -14.46
C VAL A 198 -12.59 4.69 -13.00
N VAL A 199 -12.04 5.78 -12.48
CA VAL A 199 -12.23 6.21 -11.09
C VAL A 199 -12.96 7.54 -11.11
N ARG A 200 -14.16 7.58 -10.55
CA ARG A 200 -14.92 8.82 -10.32
C ARG A 200 -14.82 9.17 -8.86
N THR A 201 -14.44 10.41 -8.56
CA THR A 201 -14.27 10.88 -7.18
C THR A 201 -14.99 12.19 -6.99
N TYR A 202 -15.89 12.23 -6.01
CA TYR A 202 -16.63 13.40 -5.58
C TYR A 202 -16.08 13.88 -4.24
N TYR A 203 -15.80 15.17 -4.16
CA TYR A 203 -15.32 15.82 -2.95
C TYR A 203 -16.39 16.75 -2.40
N HIS A 204 -16.81 16.50 -1.16
CA HIS A 204 -17.78 17.30 -0.43
C HIS A 204 -17.07 18.07 0.67
N TYR A 205 -16.97 19.38 0.51
CA TYR A 205 -16.37 20.27 1.51
C TYR A 205 -17.45 20.95 2.35
N ARG A 206 -17.25 20.98 3.66
CA ARG A 206 -18.05 21.78 4.60
C ARG A 206 -17.12 22.68 5.40
N PHE A 207 -17.35 23.98 5.27
CA PHE A 207 -16.62 25.00 5.99
C PHE A 207 -17.43 25.43 7.22
N ARG A 208 -16.83 25.42 8.41
CA ARG A 208 -17.44 26.08 9.57
C ARG A 208 -17.26 27.58 9.37
N LYS A 209 -18.35 28.36 9.42
CA LYS A 209 -18.29 29.82 9.36
C LYS A 209 -17.40 30.33 10.50
N THR A 210 -16.21 30.83 10.17
CA THR A 210 -15.46 31.79 10.99
C THR A 210 -15.42 33.11 10.24
N PRO A 211 -15.50 34.28 10.92
CA PRO A 211 -15.39 35.56 10.25
C PRO A 211 -14.00 35.66 9.62
N THR A 212 -13.96 35.91 8.31
CA THR A 212 -12.82 36.51 7.60
C THR A 212 -11.44 35.92 7.91
N VAL A 213 -11.12 34.74 7.35
CA VAL A 213 -9.72 34.38 7.07
C VAL A 213 -9.67 33.76 5.68
N ALA A 214 -8.91 34.38 4.78
CA ALA A 214 -8.63 33.85 3.45
C ALA A 214 -8.03 32.44 3.58
N ILE A 215 -8.79 31.42 3.16
CA ILE A 215 -8.35 30.03 3.22
C ILE A 215 -7.41 29.79 2.03
N TRP A 216 -6.13 30.04 2.24
CA TRP A 216 -5.09 29.52 1.35
C TRP A 216 -4.99 28.01 1.58
N CYS A 217 -5.71 27.23 0.77
CA CYS A 217 -5.68 25.78 0.81
C CYS A 217 -4.33 25.28 0.25
N LYS A 218 -3.25 25.42 1.02
CA LYS A 218 -1.91 25.00 0.57
C LYS A 218 -1.74 23.47 0.51
N LYS A 219 -2.64 22.69 1.11
CA LYS A 219 -2.67 21.22 1.02
C LYS A 219 -4.12 20.73 1.08
N ILE A 220 -4.52 19.94 0.09
CA ILE A 220 -5.78 19.19 0.09
C ILE A 220 -5.78 18.32 1.36
N PRO A 221 -6.87 18.31 2.17
CA PRO A 221 -6.92 17.47 3.37
C PRO A 221 -6.70 16.00 3.01
N THR A 222 -5.72 15.36 3.63
CA THR A 222 -5.50 13.92 3.48
C THR A 222 -6.57 13.12 4.22
N CYS A 223 -6.86 11.92 3.71
CA CYS A 223 -7.89 10.99 4.19
C CYS A 223 -7.84 10.78 5.72
N PRO A 224 -8.99 10.65 6.42
CA PRO A 224 -9.07 10.42 7.87
C PRO A 224 -8.49 9.10 8.38
N HIS A 225 -8.12 8.15 7.53
CA HIS A 225 -7.46 6.91 7.98
C HIS A 225 -6.00 7.17 8.39
N ARG A 226 -5.73 8.36 8.92
CA ARG A 226 -4.45 8.83 9.45
C ARG A 226 -4.19 8.29 10.85
N ASP A 227 -5.25 7.88 11.55
CA ASP A 227 -5.22 7.52 12.98
C ASP A 227 -5.73 6.08 13.28
N LEU A 228 -5.50 5.12 12.36
CA LEU A 228 -5.69 3.68 12.60
C LEU A 228 -4.35 2.93 12.53
#